data_AF-A0A8C6Y2M3-F1
#
_entry.id   AF-A0A8C6Y2M3-F1
#
_cell.length_a   1.000
_cell.length_b   1.000
_cell.length_c   1.000
_cell.angle_alpha   90.00
_cell.angle_beta   90.00
_cell.angle_gamma   90.00
#
_symmetry.space_group_name_H-M   'P 1'
#
loop_
_entity.id
_entity.type
_entity.pdbx_description
1 polymer ?
#
loop_
_entity_poly.entity_id
_entity_poly.type
_entity_poly.pdbx_seq_one_letter_code
_entity_poly.pdbx_strand_id
1 'polypeptide(L)'
;MNALLLAWKVTLPPMMELITAEQLMEYLGDYILDSKPKEISEIQRLNYEQNVSDAMAILHKLQTGLDVNVKFTGVRVFEYTPECIVFDLLDIPLYHGWLVDPQVGDIVKAVGNCSYNQLVEKIICCKQSDNSELRKEGSIAEQFLSSTATQLTYHGLCELTSTVQEGELCVFFRNNHFSTMTKHKGQLYLLVTDQGFLTEDKVVWESLHNVDGDGNFCDSEFHLRPPSDPETVYQGQQDQIDQDYLMALSLQQEQQSQDLSWEQLPEDVSDLELAKKLQEEEDRQASQFYQEQEQAAAATTQAQDTTPPSVGRQPGGSERKRKEPREKEKGACAIL
;
A
#
# COMPACT_ATOMS: atom_id res chain seq x y z
N MET A 1 11.18 -3.73 -6.19
CA MET A 1 10.51 -4.98 -5.75
C MET A 1 9.11 -5.13 -6.32
N ASN A 2 8.18 -4.21 -6.06
CA ASN A 2 6.80 -4.33 -6.56
C ASN A 2 6.70 -4.58 -8.08
N ALA A 3 7.47 -3.83 -8.89
CA ALA A 3 7.56 -4.09 -10.33
C ALA A 3 8.02 -5.52 -10.69
N LEU A 4 8.95 -6.10 -9.92
CA LEU A 4 9.43 -7.48 -10.14
C LEU A 4 8.40 -8.53 -9.71
N LEU A 5 7.69 -8.26 -8.61
CA LEU A 5 6.61 -9.12 -8.12
C LEU A 5 5.44 -9.16 -9.11
N LEU A 6 5.02 -7.99 -9.61
CA LEU A 6 3.96 -7.88 -10.62
C LEU A 6 4.36 -8.50 -11.97
N ALA A 7 5.65 -8.45 -12.32
CA ALA A 7 6.18 -9.12 -13.50
C ALA A 7 6.38 -10.64 -13.34
N TRP A 8 6.04 -11.22 -12.17
CA TRP A 8 6.28 -12.61 -11.79
C TRP A 8 7.75 -13.05 -11.93
N LYS A 9 8.68 -12.09 -11.85
CA LYS A 9 10.13 -12.33 -11.86
C LYS A 9 10.63 -12.82 -10.50
N VAL A 10 9.96 -12.38 -9.43
CA VAL A 10 10.19 -12.82 -8.05
C VAL A 10 8.88 -13.35 -7.49
N THR A 11 8.90 -14.50 -6.83
CA THR A 11 7.72 -15.11 -6.22
C THR A 11 7.91 -15.20 -4.72
N LEU A 12 6.92 -14.73 -3.96
CA LEU A 12 6.88 -14.88 -2.51
C LEU A 12 6.13 -16.17 -2.12
N PRO A 13 6.48 -16.80 -0.98
CA PRO A 13 5.74 -17.95 -0.48
C PRO A 13 4.25 -17.62 -0.25
N PRO A 14 3.32 -18.56 -0.56
CA PRO A 14 1.90 -18.37 -0.28
C PRO A 14 1.68 -18.19 1.24
N MET A 15 0.80 -17.25 1.62
CA MET A 15 0.46 -16.90 3.02
C MET A 15 1.52 -16.09 3.80
N MET A 16 2.49 -15.48 3.11
CA MET A 16 3.42 -14.56 3.77
C MET A 16 2.76 -13.18 4.00
N GLU A 17 2.51 -12.83 5.26
CA GLU A 17 1.89 -11.53 5.64
C GLU A 17 2.92 -10.42 5.89
N LEU A 18 4.13 -10.79 6.32
CA LEU A 18 5.18 -9.84 6.69
C LEU A 18 6.48 -10.22 5.98
N ILE A 19 7.15 -9.22 5.41
CA ILE A 19 8.46 -9.37 4.78
C ILE A 19 9.42 -8.32 5.32
N THR A 20 10.65 -8.73 5.64
CA THR A 20 11.68 -7.79 6.12
C THR A 20 12.44 -7.17 4.95
N ALA A 21 13.04 -6.00 5.20
CA ALA A 21 13.87 -5.34 4.20
C ALA A 21 15.06 -6.22 3.78
N GLU A 22 15.68 -6.94 4.72
CA GLU A 22 16.78 -7.89 4.45
C GLU A 22 16.36 -8.99 3.46
N GLN A 23 15.19 -9.60 3.67
CA GLN A 23 14.65 -10.61 2.75
C GLN A 23 14.40 -10.05 1.36
N LEU A 24 13.85 -8.82 1.26
CA LEU A 24 13.68 -8.14 -0.03
C LEU A 24 15.02 -7.94 -0.75
N MET A 25 16.09 -7.63 -0.01
CA MET A 25 17.43 -7.48 -0.57
C MET A 25 18.00 -8.82 -1.06
N GLU A 26 17.79 -9.90 -0.31
CA GLU A 26 18.20 -11.25 -0.71
C GLU A 26 17.51 -11.66 -2.02
N TYR A 27 16.18 -11.53 -2.10
CA TYR A 27 15.44 -11.83 -3.33
C TYR A 27 15.88 -10.97 -4.52
N LEU A 28 16.18 -9.68 -4.26
CA LEU A 28 16.67 -8.78 -5.30
C LEU A 28 18.08 -9.15 -5.77
N GLY A 29 18.98 -9.46 -4.83
CA GLY A 29 20.35 -9.89 -5.10
C GLY A 29 20.40 -11.20 -5.87
N ASP A 30 19.59 -12.19 -5.47
CA ASP A 30 19.45 -13.47 -6.15
C ASP A 30 18.96 -13.27 -7.58
N TYR A 31 17.95 -12.41 -7.80
CA TYR A 31 17.46 -12.10 -9.14
C TYR A 31 18.53 -11.42 -10.02
N ILE A 32 19.34 -10.50 -9.48
CA ILE A 32 20.44 -9.85 -10.22
C ILE A 32 21.54 -10.87 -10.59
N LEU A 33 21.78 -11.87 -9.72
CA LEU A 33 22.75 -12.93 -9.97
C LEU A 33 22.25 -13.98 -10.97
N ASP A 34 20.96 -14.29 -10.95
CA ASP A 34 20.32 -15.26 -11.85
C ASP A 34 20.04 -14.67 -13.25
N SER A 35 19.84 -13.35 -13.33
CA SER A 35 19.62 -12.63 -14.60
C SER A 35 20.84 -12.55 -15.51
N LYS A 36 21.98 -13.17 -15.13
CA LYS A 36 23.20 -13.29 -15.94
C LYS A 36 22.88 -13.72 -17.39
N PRO A 37 23.08 -12.85 -18.38
CA PRO A 37 22.91 -13.24 -19.78
C PRO A 37 23.94 -14.31 -20.16
N LYS A 38 23.48 -15.39 -20.82
CA LYS A 38 24.32 -16.55 -21.18
C LYS A 38 25.23 -16.32 -22.39
N GLU A 39 25.00 -15.26 -23.16
CA GLU A 39 25.74 -14.94 -24.38
C GLU A 39 26.29 -13.51 -24.31
N ILE A 40 27.50 -13.37 -23.77
CA ILE A 40 28.17 -12.08 -23.66
C ILE A 40 29.64 -12.26 -24.06
N SER A 41 30.18 -11.36 -24.91
CA SER A 41 31.62 -11.29 -25.22
C SER A 41 32.44 -11.02 -23.96
N GLU A 42 33.69 -11.51 -23.87
CA GLU A 42 34.55 -11.36 -22.66
C GLU A 42 34.62 -9.92 -22.11
N ILE A 43 34.66 -8.91 -22.99
CA ILE A 43 34.70 -7.49 -22.60
C ILE A 43 33.37 -7.04 -21.97
N GLN A 44 32.25 -7.47 -22.54
CA GLN A 44 30.93 -7.14 -22.02
C GLN A 44 30.63 -7.91 -20.73
N ARG A 45 31.25 -9.09 -20.54
CA ARG A 45 31.16 -9.87 -19.30
C ARG A 45 31.88 -9.18 -18.15
N LEU A 46 33.07 -8.62 -18.38
CA LEU A 46 33.77 -7.83 -17.37
C LEU A 46 32.98 -6.57 -16.98
N ASN A 47 32.39 -5.87 -17.95
CA ASN A 47 31.53 -4.72 -17.67
C ASN A 47 30.28 -5.12 -16.87
N TYR A 48 29.68 -6.27 -17.20
CA TYR A 48 28.54 -6.80 -16.45
C TYR A 48 28.92 -7.19 -15.02
N GLU A 49 30.04 -7.88 -14.81
CA GLU A 49 30.54 -8.24 -13.48
C GLU A 49 30.83 -7.00 -12.62
N GLN A 50 31.38 -5.94 -13.22
CA GLN A 50 31.58 -4.67 -12.55
C GLN A 50 30.25 -4.01 -12.20
N ASN A 51 29.31 -3.92 -13.15
CA ASN A 51 27.98 -3.36 -12.90
C ASN A 51 27.22 -4.10 -11.79
N VAL A 52 27.31 -5.44 -11.76
CA VAL A 52 26.71 -6.25 -10.69
C VAL A 52 27.39 -5.98 -9.35
N SER A 53 28.72 -5.90 -9.32
CA SER A 53 29.46 -5.55 -8.10
C SER A 53 29.04 -4.17 -7.55
N ASP A 54 28.95 -3.19 -8.43
CA ASP A 54 28.54 -1.82 -8.08
C ASP A 54 27.08 -1.80 -7.60
N ALA A 55 26.17 -2.51 -8.28
CA ALA A 55 24.79 -2.66 -7.85
C ALA A 55 24.67 -3.31 -6.47
N MET A 56 25.40 -4.40 -6.21
CA MET A 56 25.44 -5.07 -4.90
C MET A 56 25.96 -4.15 -3.79
N ALA A 57 26.91 -3.27 -4.10
CA ALA A 57 27.41 -2.29 -3.16
C ALA A 57 26.35 -1.21 -2.83
N ILE A 58 25.40 -0.93 -3.73
CA ILE A 58 24.41 0.16 -3.60
C ILE A 58 23.07 -0.35 -3.09
N LEU A 59 22.82 -1.65 -3.16
CA LEU A 59 21.61 -2.31 -2.71
C LEU A 59 21.10 -1.79 -1.35
N HIS A 60 21.99 -1.67 -0.35
CA HIS A 60 21.60 -1.15 0.97
C HIS A 60 21.04 0.28 0.95
N LYS A 61 21.47 1.13 0.00
CA LYS A 61 20.96 2.50 -0.14
C LYS A 61 19.51 2.54 -0.63
N LEU A 62 19.03 1.52 -1.34
CA LEU A 62 17.64 1.45 -1.78
C LEU A 62 16.65 1.46 -0.60
N GLN A 63 17.09 1.06 0.60
CA GLN A 63 16.29 1.13 1.81
C GLN A 63 16.27 2.53 2.43
N THR A 64 17.41 3.22 2.42
CA THR A 64 17.58 4.52 3.11
C THR A 64 17.27 5.73 2.23
N GLY A 65 17.20 5.53 0.91
CA GLY A 65 16.96 6.58 -0.07
C GLY A 65 17.97 6.53 -1.21
N LEU A 66 17.48 6.69 -2.43
CA LEU A 66 18.29 6.68 -3.65
C LEU A 66 18.46 8.11 -4.16
N ASP A 67 19.71 8.53 -4.34
CA ASP A 67 20.03 9.84 -4.90
C ASP A 67 19.91 9.80 -6.42
N VAL A 68 18.97 10.57 -6.96
CA VAL A 68 18.79 10.73 -8.40
C VAL A 68 18.87 12.20 -8.77
N ASN A 69 19.54 12.50 -9.88
CA ASN A 69 19.61 13.86 -10.41
C ASN A 69 18.97 13.91 -11.79
N VAL A 70 17.84 14.62 -11.87
CA VAL A 70 17.04 14.72 -13.10
C VAL A 70 17.57 15.80 -14.04
N LYS A 71 17.34 15.61 -15.34
CA LYS A 71 17.49 16.67 -16.34
C LYS A 71 16.13 17.01 -16.94
N PHE A 72 15.88 18.30 -17.13
CA PHE A 72 14.56 18.77 -17.57
C PHE A 72 14.28 18.61 -19.08
N THR A 73 15.18 17.94 -19.80
CA THR A 73 15.16 17.82 -21.27
C THR A 73 14.32 16.64 -21.78
N GLY A 74 13.99 15.66 -20.94
CA GLY A 74 13.21 14.49 -21.36
C GLY A 74 12.91 13.56 -20.21
N VAL A 75 11.84 12.75 -20.33
CA VAL A 75 11.28 11.94 -19.22
C VAL A 75 12.16 10.78 -18.72
N ARG A 76 13.20 10.40 -19.46
CA ARG A 76 14.15 9.33 -19.13
C ARG A 76 15.54 9.85 -18.79
N VAL A 77 15.72 11.17 -18.76
CA VAL A 77 17.05 11.76 -18.75
C VAL A 77 17.50 12.05 -17.33
N PHE A 78 18.25 11.12 -16.77
CA PHE A 78 18.93 11.27 -15.49
C PHE A 78 20.43 11.49 -15.70
N GLU A 79 21.09 12.12 -14.73
CA GLU A 79 22.54 12.01 -14.62
C GLU A 79 22.89 10.56 -14.27
N TYR A 80 23.85 10.00 -15.00
CA TYR A 80 24.27 8.63 -14.76
C TYR A 80 25.00 8.55 -13.42
N THR A 81 24.31 8.02 -12.42
CA THR A 81 24.86 7.71 -11.11
C THR A 81 24.95 6.18 -10.96
N PRO A 82 25.86 5.67 -10.11
CA PRO A 82 25.95 4.24 -9.83
C PRO A 82 24.60 3.62 -9.41
N GLU A 83 23.76 4.41 -8.75
CA GLU A 83 22.40 4.07 -8.34
C GLU A 83 21.48 3.68 -9.51
N CYS A 84 21.68 4.27 -10.69
CA CYS A 84 20.90 3.95 -11.88
C CYS A 84 21.20 2.55 -12.46
N ILE A 85 22.38 2.00 -12.18
CA ILE A 85 22.82 0.68 -12.67
C ILE A 85 21.85 -0.42 -12.23
N VAL A 86 21.25 -0.29 -11.04
CA VAL A 86 20.26 -1.25 -10.55
C VAL A 86 19.06 -1.33 -11.49
N PHE A 87 18.55 -0.21 -11.97
CA PHE A 87 17.41 -0.19 -12.88
C PHE A 87 17.76 -0.78 -14.25
N ASP A 88 18.96 -0.47 -14.76
CA ASP A 88 19.48 -1.02 -16.01
C ASP A 88 19.66 -2.55 -15.94
N LEU A 89 20.17 -3.07 -14.83
CA LEU A 89 20.35 -4.52 -14.62
C LEU A 89 19.01 -5.26 -14.48
N LEU A 90 18.01 -4.63 -13.86
CA LEU A 90 16.69 -5.22 -13.68
C LEU A 90 15.82 -5.14 -14.93
N ASP A 91 16.27 -4.42 -15.96
CA ASP A 91 15.53 -4.08 -17.16
C ASP A 91 14.19 -3.40 -16.81
N ILE A 92 14.25 -2.43 -15.88
CA ILE A 92 13.10 -1.63 -15.45
C ILE A 92 13.39 -0.17 -15.79
N PRO A 93 12.61 0.47 -16.68
CA PRO A 93 12.84 1.85 -17.02
C PRO A 93 12.47 2.78 -15.86
N LEU A 94 13.36 3.75 -15.60
CA LEU A 94 13.13 4.85 -14.67
C LEU A 94 12.65 6.08 -15.44
N TYR A 95 11.57 6.69 -14.96
CA TYR A 95 10.94 7.86 -15.55
C TYR A 95 10.75 8.97 -14.53
N HIS A 96 10.76 10.22 -14.99
CA HIS A 96 10.31 11.40 -14.25
C HIS A 96 9.47 12.31 -15.16
N GLY A 97 8.62 13.13 -14.55
CA GLY A 97 7.75 14.06 -15.28
C GLY A 97 8.14 15.52 -15.13
N TRP A 98 9.33 15.78 -14.59
CA TRP A 98 9.83 17.14 -14.37
C TRP A 98 10.50 17.70 -15.62
N LEU A 99 9.70 18.21 -16.56
CA LEU A 99 10.18 18.75 -17.83
C LEU A 99 9.89 20.23 -17.98
N VAL A 100 10.77 20.95 -18.65
CA VAL A 100 10.51 22.33 -19.09
C VAL A 100 9.57 22.31 -20.28
N ASP A 101 8.56 23.18 -20.27
CA ASP A 101 7.68 23.38 -21.42
C ASP A 101 8.41 24.12 -22.56
N PRO A 102 8.54 23.52 -23.76
CA PRO A 102 9.15 24.17 -24.93
C PRO A 102 8.45 25.46 -25.36
N GLN A 103 7.18 25.68 -24.97
CA GLN A 103 6.44 26.89 -25.29
C GLN A 103 7.01 28.13 -24.58
N VAL A 104 7.65 27.95 -23.42
CA VAL A 104 8.23 29.06 -22.66
C VAL A 104 9.72 29.17 -22.94
N GLY A 105 10.05 29.76 -24.08
CA GLY A 105 11.43 29.88 -24.57
C GLY A 105 12.40 30.57 -23.59
N ASP A 106 11.91 31.43 -22.71
CA ASP A 106 12.72 32.08 -21.68
C ASP A 106 13.17 31.10 -20.59
N ILE A 107 12.29 30.17 -20.17
CA ILE A 107 12.64 29.10 -19.21
C ILE A 107 13.59 28.10 -19.87
N VAL A 108 13.34 27.72 -21.14
CA VAL A 108 14.22 26.81 -21.88
C VAL A 108 15.64 27.36 -21.99
N LYS A 109 15.80 28.67 -22.24
CA LYS A 109 17.12 29.32 -22.27
C LYS A 109 17.76 29.37 -20.88
N ALA A 110 16.98 29.71 -19.85
CA ALA A 110 17.47 29.81 -18.49
C ALA A 110 17.92 28.44 -17.93
N VAL A 111 17.14 27.39 -18.16
CA VAL A 111 17.41 26.02 -17.68
C VAL A 111 18.43 25.31 -18.57
N GLY A 112 18.31 25.43 -19.90
CA GLY A 112 19.19 24.75 -20.85
C GLY A 112 19.22 23.24 -20.66
N ASN A 113 20.42 22.66 -20.77
CA ASN A 113 20.67 21.23 -20.55
C ASN A 113 21.23 20.92 -19.16
N CYS A 114 21.01 21.81 -18.19
CA CYS A 114 21.48 21.61 -16.82
C CYS A 114 20.67 20.51 -16.11
N SER A 115 21.34 19.73 -15.27
CA SER A 115 20.66 18.89 -14.28
C SER A 115 20.13 19.74 -13.11
N TYR A 116 19.30 19.17 -12.24
CA TYR A 116 18.77 19.90 -11.08
C TYR A 116 19.88 20.51 -10.23
N ASN A 117 20.91 19.73 -9.88
CA ASN A 117 22.05 20.23 -9.09
C ASN A 117 22.79 21.39 -9.80
N GLN A 118 23.05 21.24 -11.09
CA GLN A 118 23.70 22.29 -11.90
C GLN A 118 22.83 23.54 -12.02
N LEU A 119 21.51 23.38 -12.10
CA LEU A 119 20.57 24.49 -12.19
C LEU A 119 20.54 25.29 -10.90
N VAL A 120 20.53 24.63 -9.74
CA VAL A 120 20.57 25.29 -8.42
C VAL A 120 21.89 26.07 -8.26
N GLU A 121 23.03 25.47 -8.60
CA GLU A 121 24.32 26.16 -8.60
C GLU A 121 24.32 27.37 -9.56
N LYS A 122 23.78 27.19 -10.77
CA LYS A 122 23.66 28.26 -11.77
C LYS A 122 22.80 29.42 -11.23
N ILE A 123 21.69 29.14 -10.55
CA ILE A 123 20.83 30.18 -9.95
C ILE A 123 21.62 31.01 -8.91
N ILE A 124 22.40 30.35 -8.06
CA ILE A 124 23.23 31.03 -7.05
C ILE A 124 24.28 31.92 -7.72
N CYS A 125 25.01 31.38 -8.71
CA CYS A 125 26.01 32.15 -9.47
C CYS A 125 25.38 33.33 -10.24
N CYS A 126 24.23 33.13 -10.87
CA CYS A 126 23.49 34.16 -11.61
C CYS A 126 23.04 35.29 -10.68
N LYS A 127 22.57 34.99 -9.46
CA LYS A 127 22.18 36.00 -8.46
C LYS A 127 23.34 36.86 -7.98
N GLN A 128 24.52 36.25 -7.82
CA GLN A 128 25.72 36.96 -7.37
C GLN A 128 26.39 37.78 -8.48
N SER A 129 26.02 37.55 -9.75
CA SER A 129 26.61 38.25 -10.88
C SER A 129 26.14 39.71 -11.01
N ASP A 130 26.98 40.56 -11.61
CA ASP A 130 26.66 41.97 -11.92
C ASP A 130 25.94 42.16 -13.26
N ASN A 131 25.85 41.10 -14.07
CA ASN A 131 25.19 41.15 -15.36
C ASN A 131 23.66 41.09 -15.17
N SER A 132 22.96 42.12 -15.65
CA SER A 132 21.49 42.18 -15.58
C SER A 132 20.81 41.04 -16.34
N GLU A 133 21.41 40.49 -17.39
CA GLU A 133 20.80 39.38 -18.15
C GLU A 133 20.90 38.07 -17.39
N LEU A 134 22.07 37.75 -16.83
CA LEU A 134 22.27 36.54 -16.02
C LEU A 134 21.40 36.55 -14.75
N ARG A 135 21.21 37.71 -14.10
CA ARG A 135 20.26 37.81 -12.97
C ARG A 135 18.82 37.52 -13.38
N LYS A 136 18.39 37.98 -14.57
CA LYS A 136 17.06 37.69 -15.09
C LYS A 136 16.90 36.19 -15.37
N GLU A 137 17.89 35.57 -16.01
CA GLU A 137 17.90 34.10 -16.21
C GLU A 137 17.83 33.34 -14.88
N GLY A 138 18.62 33.73 -13.89
CA GLY A 138 18.60 33.10 -12.57
C GLY A 138 17.24 33.26 -11.86
N SER A 139 16.58 34.41 -12.01
CA SER A 139 15.25 34.66 -11.44
C SER A 139 14.17 33.81 -12.14
N ILE A 140 14.26 33.65 -13.46
CA ILE A 140 13.33 32.81 -14.24
C ILE A 140 13.51 31.34 -13.86
N ALA A 141 14.75 30.87 -13.74
CA ALA A 141 15.05 29.49 -13.32
C ALA A 141 14.56 29.22 -11.88
N GLU A 142 14.72 30.17 -10.96
CA GLU A 142 14.17 30.06 -9.61
C GLU A 142 12.64 30.03 -9.61
N GLN A 143 12.01 30.92 -10.37
CA GLN A 143 10.54 30.92 -10.51
C GLN A 143 10.05 29.60 -11.08
N PHE A 144 10.76 29.02 -12.06
CA PHE A 144 10.45 27.70 -12.59
C PHE A 144 10.47 26.65 -11.48
N LEU A 145 11.58 26.52 -10.73
CA LEU A 145 11.69 25.55 -9.63
C LEU A 145 10.60 25.74 -8.57
N SER A 146 10.27 26.99 -8.23
CA SER A 146 9.20 27.30 -7.28
C SER A 146 7.82 26.96 -7.82
N SER A 147 7.57 27.18 -9.12
CA SER A 147 6.28 26.88 -9.75
C SER A 147 6.07 25.39 -9.98
N THR A 148 7.15 24.63 -10.19
CA THR A 148 7.14 23.18 -10.43
C THR A 148 7.62 22.41 -9.20
N ALA A 149 7.35 22.92 -7.99
CA ALA A 149 7.81 22.32 -6.74
C ALA A 149 7.30 20.89 -6.53
N THR A 150 6.18 20.52 -7.17
CA THR A 150 5.62 19.15 -7.18
C THR A 150 6.41 18.16 -8.05
N GLN A 151 7.49 18.61 -8.71
CA GLN A 151 8.38 17.81 -9.57
C GLN A 151 7.66 17.11 -10.74
N LEU A 152 6.52 17.63 -11.15
CA LEU A 152 5.72 17.13 -12.28
C LEU A 152 5.13 18.31 -13.04
N THR A 153 5.32 18.34 -14.36
CA THR A 153 4.75 19.36 -15.23
C THR A 153 3.73 18.75 -16.19
N TYR A 154 2.77 19.54 -16.66
CA TYR A 154 1.79 19.07 -17.66
C TYR A 154 2.47 18.59 -18.95
N HIS A 155 3.51 19.30 -19.39
CA HIS A 155 4.32 18.87 -20.54
C HIS A 155 4.96 17.50 -20.28
N GLY A 156 5.59 17.31 -19.11
CA GLY A 156 6.17 16.04 -18.72
C GLY A 156 5.14 14.91 -18.62
N LEU A 157 3.94 15.18 -18.12
CA LEU A 157 2.86 14.19 -18.05
C LEU A 157 2.39 13.72 -19.43
N CYS A 158 2.23 14.65 -20.37
CA CYS A 158 1.89 14.33 -21.76
C CYS A 158 3.00 13.52 -22.45
N GLU A 159 4.26 13.89 -22.23
CA GLU A 159 5.41 13.18 -22.78
C GLU A 159 5.56 11.77 -22.17
N LEU A 160 5.33 11.63 -20.85
CA LEU A 160 5.29 10.33 -20.17
C LEU A 160 4.20 9.43 -20.78
N THR A 161 2.98 9.95 -20.92
CA THR A 161 1.85 9.21 -21.48
C THR A 161 2.15 8.76 -22.92
N SER A 162 2.92 9.54 -23.68
CA SER A 162 3.32 9.21 -25.05
C SER A 162 4.50 8.23 -25.11
N THR A 163 5.43 8.31 -24.17
CA THR A 163 6.69 7.53 -24.17
C THR A 163 6.52 6.14 -23.56
N VAL A 164 5.75 6.03 -22.48
CA VAL A 164 5.55 4.75 -21.77
C VAL A 164 4.73 3.80 -22.64
N GLN A 165 5.19 2.54 -22.70
CA GLN A 165 4.49 1.51 -23.45
C GLN A 165 3.29 0.97 -22.68
N GLU A 166 2.27 0.56 -23.42
CA GLU A 166 1.05 -0.02 -22.86
C GLU A 166 1.37 -1.36 -22.15
N GLY A 167 0.97 -1.49 -20.89
CA GLY A 167 1.22 -2.69 -20.06
C GLY A 167 2.65 -2.83 -19.53
N GLU A 168 3.53 -1.85 -19.77
CA GLU A 168 4.90 -1.85 -19.24
C GLU A 168 4.90 -1.47 -17.75
N LEU A 169 5.72 -2.16 -16.95
CA LEU A 169 5.96 -1.81 -15.54
C LEU A 169 7.24 -1.00 -15.45
N CYS A 170 7.14 0.18 -14.87
CA CYS A 170 8.24 1.12 -14.77
C CYS A 170 8.29 1.78 -13.39
N VAL A 171 9.39 2.47 -13.10
CA VAL A 171 9.53 3.25 -11.87
C VAL A 171 9.38 4.72 -12.20
N PHE A 172 8.56 5.42 -11.43
CA PHE A 172 8.29 6.83 -11.59
C PHE A 172 8.82 7.60 -10.37
N PHE A 173 9.69 8.57 -10.62
CA PHE A 173 10.24 9.46 -9.60
C PHE A 173 9.47 10.78 -9.56
N ARG A 174 8.89 11.11 -8.41
CA ARG A 174 8.18 12.37 -8.14
C ARG A 174 8.22 12.71 -6.66
N ASN A 175 8.47 13.99 -6.35
CA ASN A 175 8.46 14.52 -4.99
C ASN A 175 9.35 13.72 -4.01
N ASN A 176 10.56 13.36 -4.45
CA ASN A 176 11.49 12.52 -3.71
C ASN A 176 10.96 11.11 -3.34
N HIS A 177 9.91 10.65 -4.04
CA HIS A 177 9.33 9.32 -3.88
C HIS A 177 9.44 8.52 -5.18
N PHE A 178 9.65 7.21 -5.05
CA PHE A 178 9.65 6.27 -6.15
C PHE A 178 8.37 5.43 -6.11
N SER A 179 7.54 5.60 -7.13
CA SER A 179 6.30 4.83 -7.29
C SER A 179 6.45 3.82 -8.42
N THR A 180 5.79 2.66 -8.30
CA THR A 180 5.67 1.74 -9.44
C THR A 180 4.57 2.27 -10.35
N MET A 181 4.87 2.48 -11.62
CA MET A 181 3.95 3.04 -12.60
C MET A 181 3.69 2.04 -13.72
N THR A 182 2.48 2.03 -14.23
CA THR A 182 2.11 1.30 -15.45
C THR A 182 1.17 2.13 -16.30
N LYS A 183 1.04 1.75 -17.57
CA LYS A 183 0.13 2.39 -18.51
C LYS A 183 -0.94 1.40 -18.94
N HIS A 184 -2.20 1.79 -18.78
CA HIS A 184 -3.35 1.00 -19.19
C HIS A 184 -4.42 1.86 -19.86
N LYS A 185 -4.95 1.41 -21.00
CA LYS A 185 -5.88 2.11 -21.90
C LYS A 185 -5.47 3.56 -22.20
N GLY A 186 -4.16 3.81 -22.35
CA GLY A 186 -3.63 5.16 -22.62
C GLY A 186 -3.62 6.10 -21.42
N GLN A 187 -3.90 5.62 -20.21
CA GLN A 187 -3.77 6.37 -18.96
C GLN A 187 -2.63 5.81 -18.11
N LEU A 188 -2.00 6.67 -17.32
CA LEU A 188 -0.94 6.29 -16.38
C LEU A 188 -1.55 5.96 -15.02
N TYR A 189 -1.03 4.93 -14.37
CA TYR A 189 -1.43 4.49 -13.05
C TYR A 189 -0.23 4.27 -12.16
N LEU A 190 -0.33 4.68 -10.90
CA LEU A 190 0.66 4.47 -9.85
C LEU A 190 0.15 3.40 -8.89
N LEU A 191 1.02 2.49 -8.49
CA LEU A 191 0.69 1.46 -7.51
C LEU A 191 0.57 2.11 -6.13
N VAL A 192 -0.56 1.90 -5.45
CA VAL A 192 -0.77 2.34 -4.08
C VAL A 192 -0.01 1.41 -3.15
N THR A 193 0.92 1.96 -2.37
CA THR A 193 1.77 1.20 -1.44
C THR A 193 1.63 1.66 0.00
N ASP A 194 0.70 2.56 0.29
CA ASP A 194 0.46 3.06 1.64
C ASP A 194 -0.25 2.00 2.49
N GLN A 195 0.23 1.81 3.72
CA GLN A 195 -0.30 0.83 4.66
C GLN A 195 -1.77 1.10 5.04
N GLY A 196 -2.24 2.34 4.94
CA GLY A 196 -3.62 2.71 5.20
C GLY A 196 -4.64 1.99 4.31
N PHE A 197 -4.23 1.56 3.10
CA PHE A 197 -5.08 0.83 2.16
C PHE A 197 -4.90 -0.69 2.24
N LEU A 198 -4.15 -1.21 3.22
CA LEU A 198 -3.91 -2.65 3.36
C LEU A 198 -5.22 -3.46 3.50
N THR A 199 -6.25 -2.89 4.13
CA THR A 199 -7.56 -3.53 4.31
C THR A 199 -8.49 -3.34 3.11
N GLU A 200 -8.17 -2.44 2.19
CA GLU A 200 -8.98 -2.15 1.00
C GLU A 200 -8.45 -2.91 -0.22
N ASP A 201 -8.96 -4.12 -0.43
CA ASP A 201 -8.65 -4.98 -1.58
C ASP A 201 -8.95 -4.34 -2.95
N LYS A 202 -9.87 -3.38 -2.98
CA LYS A 202 -10.30 -2.65 -4.17
C LYS A 202 -9.42 -1.44 -4.53
N VAL A 203 -8.43 -1.10 -3.70
CA VAL A 203 -7.53 0.04 -3.94
C VAL A 203 -6.13 -0.46 -4.24
N VAL A 204 -5.84 -0.61 -5.54
CA VAL A 204 -4.53 -1.11 -6.01
C VAL A 204 -3.79 -0.03 -6.80
N TRP A 205 -4.50 0.69 -7.67
CA TRP A 205 -3.91 1.66 -8.57
C TRP A 205 -4.51 3.06 -8.36
N GLU A 206 -3.69 4.09 -8.50
CA GLU A 206 -4.08 5.50 -8.49
C GLU A 206 -3.85 6.09 -9.88
N SER A 207 -4.86 6.71 -10.48
CA SER A 207 -4.72 7.34 -11.80
C SER A 207 -3.84 8.58 -11.74
N LEU A 208 -2.83 8.67 -12.59
CA LEU A 208 -1.98 9.85 -12.76
C LEU A 208 -2.43 10.64 -14.00
N HIS A 209 -3.45 11.49 -13.83
CA HIS A 209 -3.97 12.34 -14.91
C HIS A 209 -3.72 13.83 -14.70
N ASN A 210 -3.29 14.24 -13.49
CA ASN A 210 -3.10 15.63 -13.16
C ASN A 210 -1.88 15.85 -12.24
N VAL A 211 -1.38 17.09 -12.20
CA VAL A 211 -0.18 17.46 -11.43
C VAL A 211 -0.45 17.73 -9.94
N ASP A 212 -1.72 17.90 -9.57
CA ASP A 212 -2.15 18.32 -8.23
C ASP A 212 -2.42 17.16 -7.26
N GLY A 213 -2.42 15.92 -7.75
CA GLY A 213 -2.59 14.72 -6.90
C GLY A 213 -4.04 14.36 -6.59
N ASP A 214 -4.99 14.77 -7.43
CA ASP A 214 -6.41 14.38 -7.39
C ASP A 214 -6.67 13.06 -8.16
N GLY A 215 -5.79 12.07 -7.99
CA GLY A 215 -5.91 10.78 -8.64
C GLY A 215 -7.13 9.99 -8.18
N ASN A 216 -7.79 9.30 -9.12
CA ASN A 216 -8.86 8.35 -8.79
C ASN A 216 -8.28 6.97 -8.51
N PHE A 217 -8.77 6.31 -7.46
CA PHE A 217 -8.40 4.94 -7.12
C PHE A 217 -9.13 3.91 -7.99
N CYS A 218 -8.40 2.87 -8.35
CA CYS A 218 -8.85 1.76 -9.19
C CYS A 218 -8.45 0.41 -8.57
N ASP A 219 -9.21 -0.63 -8.93
CA ASP A 219 -8.92 -2.01 -8.59
C ASP A 219 -7.81 -2.62 -9.47
N SER A 220 -7.48 -3.90 -9.25
CA SER A 220 -6.46 -4.64 -10.03
C SER A 220 -6.71 -4.67 -11.53
N GLU A 221 -7.96 -4.54 -11.97
CA GLU A 221 -8.40 -4.57 -13.37
C GLU A 221 -8.54 -3.16 -13.96
N PHE A 222 -8.06 -2.14 -13.23
CA PHE A 222 -8.14 -0.73 -13.60
C PHE A 222 -9.57 -0.22 -13.77
N HIS A 223 -10.54 -0.84 -13.10
CA HIS A 223 -11.87 -0.27 -12.97
C HIS A 223 -11.83 0.80 -11.88
N LEU A 224 -12.18 2.02 -12.27
CA LEU A 224 -12.46 3.09 -11.32
C LEU A 224 -13.51 2.56 -10.34
N ARG A 225 -13.32 2.82 -9.05
CA ARG A 225 -14.42 2.66 -8.11
C ARG A 225 -15.64 3.39 -8.71
N PRO A 226 -16.80 2.73 -8.85
CA PRO A 226 -18.04 3.47 -8.98
C PRO A 226 -18.06 4.51 -7.85
N PRO A 227 -18.49 5.76 -8.09
CA PRO A 227 -18.82 6.66 -6.98
C PRO A 227 -19.75 5.85 -6.08
N SER A 228 -19.29 5.61 -4.87
CA SER A 228 -19.74 4.54 -3.98
C SER A 228 -21.20 4.20 -4.14
N ASP A 229 -21.53 2.92 -4.31
CA ASP A 229 -22.82 2.46 -3.80
C ASP A 229 -22.83 2.87 -2.31
N PRO A 230 -23.83 3.63 -1.86
CA PRO A 230 -23.86 4.16 -0.51
C PRO A 230 -23.62 3.07 0.55
N GLU A 231 -23.97 1.81 0.32
CA GLU A 231 -23.81 0.75 1.33
C GLU A 231 -22.38 0.53 1.87
N THR A 232 -21.31 0.76 1.10
CA THR A 232 -19.94 0.48 1.57
C THR A 232 -19.31 1.63 2.37
N VAL A 233 -19.65 2.88 2.05
CA VAL A 233 -19.30 4.04 2.88
C VAL A 233 -20.14 4.03 4.16
N TYR A 234 -21.40 3.61 4.04
CA TYR A 234 -22.29 3.51 5.18
C TYR A 234 -21.90 2.36 6.10
N GLN A 235 -21.35 1.22 5.64
CA GLN A 235 -20.87 0.18 6.55
C GLN A 235 -19.65 0.62 7.39
N GLY A 236 -18.65 1.26 6.78
CA GLY A 236 -17.49 1.77 7.54
C GLY A 236 -17.87 2.91 8.50
N GLN A 237 -18.83 3.76 8.11
CA GLN A 237 -19.39 4.79 8.99
C GLN A 237 -20.36 4.21 10.02
N GLN A 238 -21.16 3.19 9.72
CA GLN A 238 -22.05 2.55 10.70
C GLN A 238 -21.23 1.86 11.78
N ASP A 239 -20.17 1.14 11.41
CA ASP A 239 -19.30 0.48 12.40
C ASP A 239 -18.59 1.52 13.29
N GLN A 240 -18.15 2.65 12.71
CA GLN A 240 -17.58 3.76 13.50
C GLN A 240 -18.63 4.48 14.36
N ILE A 241 -19.84 4.72 13.83
CA ILE A 241 -20.94 5.36 14.55
C ILE A 241 -21.45 4.44 15.66
N ASP A 242 -21.56 3.13 15.43
CA ASP A 242 -21.96 2.17 16.45
C ASP A 242 -20.89 2.03 17.53
N GLN A 243 -19.60 2.06 17.17
CA GLN A 243 -18.50 2.02 18.14
C GLN A 243 -18.43 3.32 18.97
N ASP A 244 -18.56 4.49 18.34
CA ASP A 244 -18.62 5.78 19.03
C ASP A 244 -19.92 5.94 19.85
N TYR A 245 -21.05 5.41 19.36
CA TYR A 245 -22.33 5.40 20.08
C TYR A 245 -22.28 4.46 21.29
N LEU A 246 -21.66 3.28 21.16
CA LEU A 246 -21.40 2.39 22.29
C LEU A 246 -20.44 3.03 23.30
N MET A 247 -19.39 3.72 22.83
CA MET A 247 -18.45 4.41 23.70
C MET A 247 -19.11 5.60 24.42
N ALA A 248 -19.98 6.34 23.74
CA ALA A 248 -20.75 7.44 24.32
C ALA A 248 -21.82 6.95 25.32
N LEU A 249 -22.51 5.84 25.03
CA LEU A 249 -23.41 5.17 25.97
C LEU A 249 -22.67 4.66 27.21
N SER A 250 -21.50 4.05 27.02
CA SER A 250 -20.62 3.62 28.12
C SER A 250 -20.21 4.81 28.99
N LEU A 251 -19.74 5.91 28.40
CA LEU A 251 -19.35 7.12 29.13
C LEU A 251 -20.55 7.79 29.82
N GLN A 252 -21.74 7.78 29.21
CA GLN A 252 -22.95 8.31 29.82
C GLN A 252 -23.43 7.42 30.98
N GLN A 253 -23.27 6.10 30.87
CA GLN A 253 -23.59 5.16 31.94
C GLN A 253 -22.55 5.25 33.08
N GLU A 254 -21.27 5.48 32.76
CA GLU A 254 -20.23 5.77 33.74
C GLU A 254 -20.47 7.10 34.45
N GLN A 255 -20.83 8.16 33.72
CA GLN A 255 -21.23 9.46 34.31
C GLN A 255 -22.51 9.34 35.13
N GLN A 256 -23.52 8.61 34.67
CA GLN A 256 -24.70 8.33 35.49
C GLN A 256 -24.32 7.51 36.72
N SER A 257 -23.44 6.53 36.63
CA SER A 257 -22.99 5.77 37.80
C SER A 257 -22.11 6.58 38.77
N GLN A 258 -21.38 7.60 38.29
CA GLN A 258 -20.66 8.56 39.12
C GLN A 258 -21.58 9.64 39.72
N ASP A 259 -22.58 10.13 38.99
CA ASP A 259 -23.57 11.12 39.47
C ASP A 259 -24.65 10.48 40.37
N LEU A 260 -24.99 9.20 40.17
CA LEU A 260 -25.90 8.42 41.04
C LEU A 260 -25.21 7.92 42.32
N SER A 261 -23.87 8.04 42.41
CA SER A 261 -23.09 7.57 43.57
C SER A 261 -23.33 8.39 44.85
N TRP A 262 -23.83 9.63 44.76
CA TRP A 262 -23.91 10.50 45.94
C TRP A 262 -25.30 11.00 46.37
N GLU A 263 -26.38 10.84 45.59
CA GLU A 263 -27.65 11.52 45.93
C GLU A 263 -28.89 10.62 46.14
N GLN A 264 -28.83 9.29 45.96
CA GLN A 264 -30.02 8.43 46.14
C GLN A 264 -29.78 7.08 46.84
N LEU A 265 -28.97 7.04 47.90
CA LEU A 265 -28.91 5.88 48.78
C LEU A 265 -30.04 5.95 49.83
N PRO A 266 -30.98 4.98 49.89
CA PRO A 266 -31.75 4.71 51.10
C PRO A 266 -30.77 4.20 52.17
N GLU A 267 -30.72 4.83 53.35
CA GLU A 267 -29.74 4.58 54.42
C GLU A 267 -29.68 3.14 54.99
N ASP A 268 -30.45 2.18 54.47
CA ASP A 268 -30.67 0.87 55.12
C ASP A 268 -30.41 -0.35 54.23
N VAL A 269 -29.74 -0.20 53.09
CA VAL A 269 -29.20 -1.33 52.31
C VAL A 269 -27.68 -1.38 52.48
N SER A 270 -27.18 -2.48 53.05
CA SER A 270 -25.74 -2.68 53.23
C SER A 270 -25.06 -2.71 51.86
N ASP A 271 -23.98 -1.94 51.68
CA ASP A 271 -23.16 -1.89 50.45
C ASP A 271 -22.82 -3.28 49.89
N LEU A 272 -22.70 -4.28 50.77
CA LEU A 272 -22.45 -5.68 50.41
C LEU A 272 -23.63 -6.31 49.64
N GLU A 273 -24.86 -6.02 50.04
CA GLU A 273 -26.06 -6.56 49.39
C GLU A 273 -26.30 -5.90 48.04
N LEU A 274 -26.04 -4.60 47.93
CA LEU A 274 -26.15 -3.88 46.67
C LEU A 274 -25.11 -4.36 45.66
N ALA A 275 -23.85 -4.51 46.08
CA ALA A 275 -22.78 -5.05 45.24
C ALA A 275 -23.09 -6.48 44.78
N LYS A 276 -23.59 -7.33 45.66
CA LYS A 276 -23.96 -8.71 45.30
C LYS A 276 -25.10 -8.76 44.30
N LYS A 277 -26.09 -7.86 44.43
CA LYS A 277 -27.23 -7.78 43.52
C LYS A 277 -26.81 -7.32 42.12
N LEU A 278 -25.92 -6.31 42.03
CA LEU A 278 -25.35 -5.86 40.76
C LEU A 278 -24.53 -6.96 40.07
N GLN A 279 -23.71 -7.68 40.82
CA GLN A 279 -22.93 -8.81 40.31
C GLN A 279 -23.83 -9.92 39.73
N GLU A 280 -24.94 -10.24 40.40
CA GLU A 280 -25.87 -11.28 39.99
C GLU A 280 -26.71 -10.86 38.76
N GLU A 281 -27.01 -9.57 38.64
CA GLU A 281 -27.69 -9.00 37.46
C GLU A 281 -26.78 -9.04 36.22
N GLU A 282 -25.49 -8.73 36.38
CA GLU A 282 -24.48 -8.79 35.32
C GLU A 282 -24.21 -10.23 34.87
N ASP A 283 -24.04 -11.17 35.81
CA ASP A 283 -23.90 -12.60 35.52
C ASP A 283 -25.12 -13.15 34.77
N ARG A 284 -26.32 -12.70 35.13
CA ARG A 284 -27.56 -13.11 34.45
C ARG A 284 -27.63 -12.59 33.02
N GLN A 285 -27.23 -11.34 32.78
CA GLN A 285 -27.17 -10.77 31.43
C GLN A 285 -26.10 -11.45 30.58
N ALA A 286 -24.91 -11.69 31.14
CA ALA A 286 -23.84 -12.42 30.46
C ALA A 286 -24.28 -13.85 30.08
N SER A 287 -25.03 -14.51 30.98
CA SER A 287 -25.60 -15.85 30.71
C SER A 287 -26.63 -15.83 29.59
N GLN A 288 -27.51 -14.81 29.54
CA GLN A 288 -28.49 -14.65 28.46
C GLN A 288 -27.79 -14.39 27.12
N PHE A 289 -26.75 -13.55 27.12
CA PHE A 289 -25.96 -13.26 25.92
C PHE A 289 -25.26 -14.51 25.38
N TYR A 290 -24.65 -15.32 26.25
CA TYR A 290 -24.06 -16.61 25.85
C TYR A 290 -25.10 -17.59 25.29
N GLN A 291 -26.30 -17.62 25.89
CA GLN A 291 -27.38 -18.50 25.47
C GLN A 291 -27.98 -18.07 24.11
N GLU A 292 -28.11 -16.77 23.86
CA GLU A 292 -28.48 -16.24 22.54
C GLU A 292 -27.41 -16.52 21.49
N GLN A 293 -26.12 -16.42 21.85
CA GLN A 293 -25.02 -16.73 20.95
C GLN A 293 -24.99 -18.23 20.57
N GLU A 294 -25.27 -19.13 21.52
CA GLU A 294 -25.45 -20.56 21.26
C GLU A 294 -26.69 -20.87 20.42
N GLN A 295 -27.82 -20.18 20.66
CA GLN A 295 -29.04 -20.36 19.87
C GLN A 295 -28.87 -19.83 18.43
N ALA A 296 -28.15 -18.73 18.23
CA ALA A 296 -27.80 -18.21 16.91
C ALA A 296 -26.87 -19.16 16.14
N ALA A 297 -25.91 -19.80 16.84
CA ALA A 297 -25.05 -20.84 16.25
C ALA A 297 -25.81 -22.15 15.93
N ALA A 298 -26.83 -22.50 16.72
CA ALA A 298 -27.70 -23.66 16.46
C ALA A 298 -28.71 -23.41 15.33
N ALA A 299 -29.21 -22.17 15.17
CA ALA A 299 -30.11 -21.80 14.09
C ALA A 299 -29.43 -21.79 12.71
N THR A 300 -28.13 -21.47 12.66
CA THR A 300 -27.33 -21.54 11.42
C THR A 300 -27.05 -22.99 10.97
N THR A 301 -27.12 -23.98 11.87
CA THR A 301 -26.96 -25.41 11.52
C THR A 301 -28.25 -26.09 11.04
N GLN A 302 -29.45 -25.52 11.28
CA GLN A 302 -30.73 -26.12 10.86
C GLN A 302 -31.28 -25.60 9.52
N ALA A 303 -30.65 -24.60 8.88
CA ALA A 303 -31.09 -24.06 7.59
C ALA A 303 -30.57 -24.83 6.35
N GLN A 304 -29.79 -25.91 6.51
CA GLN A 304 -29.26 -26.70 5.39
C GLN A 304 -30.01 -28.00 5.05
N ASP A 305 -31.11 -28.34 5.73
CA ASP A 305 -31.81 -29.61 5.47
C ASP A 305 -33.33 -29.43 5.28
N THR A 306 -33.72 -28.81 4.16
CA THR A 306 -35.11 -28.91 3.64
C THR A 306 -35.11 -29.19 2.13
N THR A 307 -34.92 -30.46 1.76
CA THR A 307 -35.37 -30.99 0.47
C THR A 307 -36.64 -31.82 0.68
N PRO A 308 -37.68 -31.73 -0.17
CA PRO A 308 -38.91 -32.48 0.02
C PRO A 308 -38.83 -33.86 -0.67
N PRO A 309 -39.19 -35.00 -0.03
CA PRO A 309 -39.27 -36.28 -0.72
C PRO A 309 -40.71 -36.71 -1.04
N SER A 310 -40.86 -37.26 -2.24
CA SER A 310 -42.05 -37.94 -2.75
C SER A 310 -42.16 -39.39 -2.24
N VAL A 311 -43.36 -39.72 -1.75
CA VAL A 311 -44.08 -41.01 -1.66
C VAL A 311 -43.37 -42.29 -2.15
N GLY A 312 -43.24 -43.31 -1.28
CA GLY A 312 -42.98 -44.69 -1.75
C GLY A 312 -42.56 -45.78 -0.74
N ARG A 313 -43.51 -46.26 0.09
CA ARG A 313 -43.74 -47.66 0.54
C ARG A 313 -42.61 -48.58 1.09
N GLN A 314 -42.85 -48.95 2.37
CA GLN A 314 -42.70 -50.25 3.08
C GLN A 314 -41.35 -50.72 3.69
N PRO A 315 -41.39 -51.34 4.91
CA PRO A 315 -40.22 -51.74 5.68
C PRO A 315 -39.90 -53.25 5.58
N GLY A 316 -38.62 -53.60 5.68
CA GLY A 316 -38.13 -54.97 5.87
C GLY A 316 -36.87 -54.93 6.75
N GLY A 317 -36.88 -55.72 7.83
CA GLY A 317 -35.94 -55.57 8.95
C GLY A 317 -34.61 -56.33 8.83
N SER A 318 -34.07 -56.60 10.03
CA SER A 318 -32.92 -57.43 10.42
C SER A 318 -31.53 -56.76 10.58
N GLU A 319 -31.10 -56.79 11.86
CA GLU A 319 -29.78 -57.20 12.36
C GLU A 319 -28.67 -56.18 12.71
N ARG A 320 -28.55 -55.99 14.04
CA ARG A 320 -27.36 -56.23 14.88
C ARG A 320 -25.98 -55.82 14.32
N LYS A 321 -25.37 -54.80 14.94
CA LYS A 321 -24.12 -54.98 15.73
C LYS A 321 -23.74 -53.74 16.54
N ARG A 322 -23.57 -53.99 17.84
CA ARG A 322 -22.97 -53.15 18.89
C ARG A 322 -21.44 -53.21 18.77
N LYS A 323 -20.75 -52.08 18.88
CA LYS A 323 -19.36 -51.98 19.39
C LYS A 323 -19.10 -50.59 19.99
N GLU A 324 -18.61 -50.62 21.22
CA GLU A 324 -18.30 -49.51 22.14
C GLU A 324 -17.04 -48.71 21.76
N PRO A 325 -16.84 -47.50 22.34
CA PRO A 325 -15.71 -46.61 22.08
C PRO A 325 -14.47 -46.95 22.92
N ARG A 326 -13.27 -46.61 22.44
CA ARG A 326 -12.00 -46.77 23.14
C ARG A 326 -11.46 -45.40 23.58
N GLU A 327 -11.19 -45.28 24.88
CA GLU A 327 -10.54 -44.13 25.52
C GLU A 327 -9.01 -44.09 25.34
N LYS A 328 -8.49 -42.85 25.31
CA LYS A 328 -7.27 -42.28 25.94
C LYS A 328 -5.92 -43.03 25.84
N GLU A 329 -4.90 -42.28 25.41
CA GLU A 329 -3.62 -42.28 26.12
C GLU A 329 -2.92 -40.89 26.07
N LYS A 330 -2.30 -40.54 27.20
CA LYS A 330 -1.60 -39.28 27.52
C LYS A 330 -0.09 -39.45 27.26
N GLY A 331 0.58 -38.32 27.06
CA GLY A 331 2.01 -38.13 27.40
C GLY A 331 2.74 -37.30 26.33
N ALA A 332 3.69 -36.44 26.62
CA ALA A 332 4.13 -35.77 27.84
C ALA A 332 5.02 -34.60 27.38
N CYS A 333 5.04 -33.53 28.17
CA CYS A 333 5.89 -32.36 28.02
C CYS A 333 7.36 -32.69 28.36
N ALA A 334 8.32 -32.13 27.62
CA ALA A 334 9.68 -31.90 28.11
C ALA A 334 10.31 -30.70 27.38
N ILE A 335 10.41 -29.61 28.13
CA ILE A 335 11.31 -28.47 27.89
C ILE A 335 12.61 -28.80 28.64
N LEU A 336 13.75 -28.62 27.99
CA LEU A 336 15.01 -28.18 28.60
C LEU A 336 15.71 -27.25 27.62
#